data_AF-A0A377NE73-F1
#
_entry.id   AF-A0A377NE73-F1
#
_cell.length_a   1.000
_cell.length_b   1.000
_cell.length_c   1.000
_cell.angle_alpha   90.00
_cell.angle_beta   90.00
_cell.angle_gamma   90.00
#
_symmetry.space_group_name_H-M   'P 1'
#
loop_
_entity.id
_entity.type
_entity.pdbx_description
1 polymer ?
#
loop_
_entity_poly.entity_id
_entity_poly.type
_entity_poly.pdbx_seq_one_letter_code
_entity_poly.pdbx_strand_id
1 'polypeptide(L)'
;MNPALENRLKQTIRARRKRHFNSEHQHTRKKSIDLEFLVWQRLAGLAQRRSSTLSDTIIQLLEDAERKEKYASQMSSLKEDLQQILGNKE
;
A
#
# COMPACT_ATOMS: atom_id res chain seq x y z
N MET A 1 -30.16 -29.82 -8.63
CA MET A 1 -29.38 -28.71 -8.05
C MET A 1 -30.32 -27.54 -7.87
N ASN A 2 -30.33 -26.88 -6.70
CA ASN A 2 -31.14 -25.66 -6.52
C ASN A 2 -30.53 -24.53 -7.39
N PRO A 3 -31.27 -23.95 -8.36
CA PRO A 3 -30.74 -22.91 -9.25
C PRO A 3 -30.20 -21.68 -8.52
N ALA A 4 -30.79 -21.32 -7.37
CA ALA A 4 -30.34 -20.18 -6.55
C ALA A 4 -28.95 -20.39 -5.94
N LEU A 5 -28.49 -21.65 -5.81
CA LEU A 5 -27.19 -21.99 -5.23
C LEU A 5 -26.08 -22.14 -6.27
N GLU A 6 -26.41 -22.26 -7.55
CA GLU A 6 -25.43 -22.60 -8.59
C GLU A 6 -24.30 -21.57 -8.68
N ASN A 7 -24.64 -20.28 -8.72
CA ASN A 7 -23.65 -19.20 -8.82
C ASN A 7 -22.79 -19.09 -7.56
N ARG A 8 -23.41 -19.20 -6.37
CA ARG A 8 -22.71 -19.19 -5.09
C ARG A 8 -21.74 -20.36 -5.00
N LEU A 9 -22.17 -21.56 -5.39
CA LEU A 9 -21.34 -22.76 -5.37
C LEU A 9 -20.12 -22.60 -6.29
N LYS A 10 -20.32 -22.15 -7.54
CA LYS A 10 -19.21 -21.89 -8.48
C LYS A 10 -18.20 -20.90 -7.88
N GLN A 11 -18.65 -19.81 -7.27
CA GLN A 11 -17.78 -18.83 -6.62
C GLN A 11 -17.02 -19.42 -5.43
N THR A 12 -17.71 -20.16 -4.54
CA THR A 12 -17.10 -20.80 -3.37
C THR A 12 -16.01 -21.79 -3.77
N ILE A 13 -16.26 -22.63 -4.78
CA ILE A 13 -15.27 -23.60 -5.26
C ILE A 13 -14.05 -22.89 -5.87
N ARG A 14 -14.25 -21.82 -6.67
CA ARG A 14 -13.14 -21.02 -7.20
C ARG A 14 -12.27 -20.41 -6.09
N ALA A 15 -12.90 -19.80 -5.09
CA ALA A 15 -12.20 -19.21 -3.95
C ALA A 15 -11.41 -20.28 -3.17
N ARG A 16 -11.99 -21.46 -2.94
CA ARG A 16 -11.32 -22.58 -2.26
C ARG A 16 -10.10 -23.07 -3.02
N ARG A 17 -10.23 -23.31 -4.34
CA ARG A 17 -9.12 -23.75 -5.19
C ARG A 17 -7.98 -22.72 -5.19
N LYS A 18 -8.29 -21.43 -5.38
CA LYS A 18 -7.29 -20.36 -5.34
C LYS A 18 -6.55 -20.31 -4.00
N ARG A 19 -7.27 -20.39 -2.88
CA ARG A 19 -6.67 -20.38 -1.53
C ARG A 19 -5.77 -21.59 -1.27
N HIS A 20 -6.15 -22.76 -1.80
CA HIS A 20 -5.36 -23.98 -1.69
C HIS A 20 -3.99 -23.81 -2.35
N PHE A 21 -3.94 -23.45 -3.64
CA PHE A 21 -2.67 -23.23 -4.34
C PHE A 21 -1.88 -22.04 -3.78
N ASN A 22 -2.54 -20.94 -3.39
CA ASN A 22 -1.86 -19.81 -2.76
C ASN A 22 -1.28 -20.12 -1.37
N SER A 23 -1.67 -21.24 -0.73
CA SER A 23 -1.11 -21.62 0.57
C SER A 23 0.24 -22.31 0.46
N GLU A 24 0.60 -22.79 -0.74
CA GLU A 24 1.87 -23.48 -1.02
C GLU A 24 3.06 -22.51 -0.99
N HIS A 25 2.86 -21.24 -1.37
CA HIS A 25 3.91 -20.22 -1.42
C HIS A 25 3.63 -19.08 -0.45
N GLN A 26 4.61 -18.74 0.40
CA GLN A 26 4.42 -17.72 1.44
C GLN A 26 4.03 -16.34 0.86
N HIS A 27 4.61 -15.94 -0.28
CA HIS A 27 4.36 -14.64 -0.92
C HIS A 27 2.98 -14.54 -1.60
N THR A 28 2.31 -15.66 -1.89
CA THR A 28 0.94 -15.66 -2.45
C THR A 28 -0.14 -15.78 -1.37
N ARG A 29 0.24 -16.16 -0.14
CA ARG A 29 -0.62 -16.20 1.02
C ARG A 29 -1.04 -14.80 1.46
N LYS A 30 -2.35 -14.60 1.68
CA LYS A 30 -2.92 -13.33 2.13
C LYS A 30 -3.20 -13.36 3.63
N LYS A 31 -3.17 -12.20 4.28
CA LYS A 31 -3.43 -12.03 5.70
C LYS A 31 -4.68 -11.17 5.87
N SER A 32 -5.55 -11.57 6.80
CA SER A 32 -6.67 -10.76 7.25
C SER A 32 -6.19 -9.91 8.42
N ILE A 33 -6.47 -8.61 8.34
CA ILE A 33 -6.17 -7.62 9.37
C ILE A 33 -7.42 -6.79 9.60
N ASP A 34 -7.66 -6.43 10.85
CA ASP A 34 -8.74 -5.51 11.20
C ASP A 34 -8.16 -4.11 11.35
N LEU A 35 -8.85 -3.14 10.76
CA LEU A 35 -8.52 -1.72 10.83
C LEU A 35 -9.68 -0.98 11.46
N GLU A 36 -9.39 0.08 12.22
CA GLU A 36 -10.42 1.03 12.62
C GLU A 36 -11.11 1.63 11.40
N PHE A 37 -12.41 1.90 11.53
CA PHE A 37 -13.24 2.36 10.41
C PHE A 37 -12.67 3.60 9.72
N LEU A 38 -12.21 4.60 10.49
CA LEU A 38 -11.65 5.85 9.93
C LEU A 38 -10.34 5.62 9.17
N VAL A 39 -9.50 4.70 9.66
CA VAL A 39 -8.23 4.33 9.00
C VAL A 39 -8.53 3.63 7.68
N TRP A 40 -9.43 2.65 7.71
CA TRP A 40 -9.88 1.95 6.51
C TRP A 40 -10.51 2.90 5.50
N GLN A 41 -11.36 3.83 5.91
CA GLN A 41 -12.03 4.79 5.02
C GLN A 41 -11.01 5.68 4.28
N ARG A 42 -9.99 6.18 4.99
CA ARG A 42 -8.93 6.99 4.39
C ARG A 42 -8.08 6.19 3.41
N LEU A 43 -7.67 4.98 3.80
CA LEU A 43 -6.88 4.08 2.96
C LEU A 43 -7.64 3.65 1.70
N ALA A 44 -8.90 3.23 1.85
CA ALA A 44 -9.76 2.83 0.75
C ALA A 44 -10.03 3.99 -0.20
N GLY A 45 -10.33 5.17 0.32
CA GLY A 45 -10.51 6.38 -0.50
C GLY A 45 -9.25 6.74 -1.28
N LEU A 46 -8.07 6.59 -0.68
CA LEU A 46 -6.80 6.87 -1.37
C LEU A 46 -6.49 5.82 -2.45
N ALA A 47 -6.69 4.54 -2.16
CA ALA A 47 -6.52 3.45 -3.12
C ALA A 47 -7.47 3.60 -4.32
N GLN A 48 -8.73 3.95 -4.07
CA GLN A 48 -9.73 4.24 -5.10
C GLN A 48 -9.29 5.40 -6.00
N ARG A 49 -8.81 6.51 -5.42
CA ARG A 49 -8.34 7.68 -6.20
C ARG A 49 -7.12 7.37 -7.06
N ARG A 50 -6.26 6.45 -6.61
CA ARG A 50 -5.06 6.00 -7.34
C ARG A 50 -5.32 4.83 -8.29
N SER A 51 -6.56 4.33 -8.39
CA SER A 51 -6.91 3.13 -9.15
C SER A 51 -6.03 1.91 -8.82
N SER A 52 -5.63 1.78 -7.55
CA SER A 52 -4.70 0.75 -7.06
C SER A 52 -5.35 -0.14 -6.00
N THR A 53 -4.81 -1.33 -5.75
CA THR A 53 -5.29 -2.17 -4.65
C THR A 53 -4.82 -1.62 -3.30
N LEU A 54 -5.54 -1.93 -2.21
CA LEU A 54 -5.16 -1.51 -0.85
C LEU A 54 -3.71 -1.92 -0.51
N SER A 55 -3.30 -3.12 -0.92
CA SER A 55 -1.96 -3.63 -0.67
C SER A 55 -0.89 -2.83 -1.41
N ASP A 56 -1.10 -2.50 -2.67
CA ASP A 56 -0.15 -1.70 -3.46
C ASP A 56 -0.06 -0.27 -2.93
N THR A 57 -1.19 0.29 -2.49
CA THR A 57 -1.24 1.60 -1.85
C THR A 57 -0.43 1.64 -0.57
N ILE A 58 -0.50 0.60 0.28
CA ILE A 58 0.30 0.52 1.50
C ILE A 58 1.79 0.53 1.17
N ILE A 59 2.23 -0.22 0.15
CA ILE A 59 3.63 -0.26 -0.28
C ILE A 59 4.10 1.13 -0.71
N GLN A 60 3.33 1.82 -1.55
CA GLN A 60 3.66 3.18 -1.98
C GLN A 60 3.74 4.16 -0.79
N LEU A 61 2.81 4.07 0.15
CA LEU A 61 2.82 4.94 1.33
C LEU A 61 4.03 4.70 2.24
N LEU A 62 4.50 3.46 2.36
CA LEU A 62 5.72 3.13 3.09
C LEU A 62 6.95 3.72 2.39
N GLU A 63 7.06 3.52 1.07
CA GLU A 63 8.16 4.09 0.28
C GLU A 63 8.17 5.62 0.33
N ASP A 64 7.01 6.27 0.20
CA ASP A 64 6.87 7.72 0.27
C ASP A 64 7.27 8.25 1.66
N ALA A 65 6.91 7.53 2.73
CA ALA A 65 7.27 7.88 4.10
C ALA A 65 8.78 7.79 4.34
N GLU A 66 9.43 6.72 3.86
CA GLU A 66 10.89 6.55 3.96
C GLU A 66 11.65 7.62 3.15
N ARG A 67 11.13 7.99 1.97
CA ARG A 67 11.75 9.04 1.14
C ARG A 67 11.58 10.43 1.74
N LYS A 68 10.47 10.70 2.43
CA LYS A 68 10.20 12.02 3.03
C LYS A 68 11.32 12.48 3.96
N GLU A 69 11.86 11.58 4.79
CA GLU A 69 12.96 11.89 5.70
C GLU A 69 14.26 12.21 4.94
N LYS A 70 14.61 11.39 3.94
CA LYS A 70 15.78 11.61 3.08
C LYS A 70 15.70 12.95 2.35
N TYR A 71 14.53 13.28 1.79
CA TYR A 71 14.31 14.56 1.13
C TYR A 71 14.44 15.74 2.09
N ALA A 72 13.94 15.64 3.33
CA ALA A 72 14.09 16.70 4.32
C ALA A 72 15.56 16.94 4.68
N SER A 73 16.34 15.88 4.88
CA SER A 73 17.78 15.98 5.15
C SER A 73 18.55 16.59 3.98
N GLN A 74 18.28 16.12 2.75
CA GLN A 74 18.94 16.64 1.55
C GLN A 74 18.60 18.10 1.30
N MET A 75 17.34 18.50 1.53
CA MET A 75 16.91 19.88 1.38
C MET A 75 17.56 20.79 2.44
N SER A 76 17.74 20.32 3.68
CA SER A 76 18.46 21.07 4.71
C SER A 76 19.94 21.25 4.33
N SER A 77 20.61 20.16 3.95
CA SER A 77 22.01 20.19 3.50
C SER A 77 22.20 21.15 2.34
N LEU A 78 21.36 21.06 1.31
CA LEU A 78 21.45 21.94 0.14
C LEU A 78 21.28 23.41 0.52
N LYS A 79 20.35 23.71 1.44
CA LYS A 79 20.15 25.07 1.94
C LYS A 79 21.38 25.58 2.69
N GLU A 80 21.97 24.75 3.56
CA GLU A 80 23.18 25.08 4.32
C GLU A 80 24.37 25.31 3.38
N ASP A 81 24.59 24.42 2.40
CA ASP A 81 25.65 24.54 1.40
C ASP A 81 25.52 25.83 0.60
N LEU A 82 24.32 26.16 0.14
CA LEU A 82 24.05 27.42 -0.57
C LEU A 82 24.27 28.64 0.32
N GLN A 83 23.87 28.57 1.59
CA GLN A 83 24.08 29.65 2.54
C GLN A 83 25.57 29.87 2.84
N GLN A 84 26.38 28.82 2.89
CA GLN A 84 27.84 28.93 3.02
C GLN A 84 28.47 29.58 1.78
N ILE A 85 28.08 29.17 0.58
CA ILE A 85 28.60 29.75 -0.68
C ILE A 85 28.22 31.22 -0.82
N LEU A 86 26.97 31.58 -0.49
CA LEU A 86 26.44 32.94 -0.65
C LEU A 86 26.76 33.87 0.53
N GLY A 87 26.91 33.32 1.74
CA GLY A 87 27.27 34.04 2.96
C GLY A 87 28.75 34.41 3.04
N ASN A 88 29.60 33.78 2.23
CA ASN A 88 30.98 34.19 2.02
C ASN A 88 31.04 35.41 1.07
N LYS A 89 30.52 36.55 1.55
CA LYS A 89 30.87 37.88 1.05
C LYS A 89 31.48 38.68 2.21
N GLU A 90 32.70 38.29 2.57
CA GLU A 90 33.86 39.11 2.98
C GLU A 90 34.99 38.18 3.41
#